data_AF-A0A2K6RE24-F1
#
_entry.id   AF-A0A2K6RE24-F1
#
_cell.length_a   1.000
_cell.length_b   1.000
_cell.length_c   1.000
_cell.angle_alpha   90.00
_cell.angle_beta   90.00
_cell.angle_gamma   90.00
#
_symmetry.space_group_name_H-M   'P 1'
#
loop_
_entity.id
_entity.type
_entity.pdbx_description
1 polymer ?
#
loop_
_entity_poly.entity_id
_entity_poly.type
_entity_poly.pdbx_seq_one_letter_code
_entity_poly.pdbx_strand_id
1 'polypeptide(L)'
;QSYEGLQPGGVDPGANKRLPNCQEEAIPELEIDMDKLLDMESDDVQAARVKELLVDCYKPTEAFNSGLLDKIRDMQKLSTPQKK
;
A
#
# COMPACT_ATOMS: atom_id res chain seq x y z
N GLN A 1 37.80 40.79 26.48
CA GLN A 1 38.56 40.15 25.38
C GLN A 1 37.63 39.10 24.79
N SER A 2 37.32 39.20 23.50
CA SER A 2 36.47 38.24 22.77
C SER A 2 36.97 36.82 22.91
N TYR A 3 36.07 35.89 23.20
CA TYR A 3 36.33 34.46 23.08
C TYR A 3 35.83 34.02 21.70
N GLU A 4 36.62 34.32 20.69
CA GLU A 4 36.49 33.73 19.35
C GLU A 4 37.50 32.59 19.28
N GLY A 5 37.05 31.36 19.05
CA GLY A 5 37.96 30.22 18.91
C GLY A 5 37.31 28.84 18.92
N LEU A 6 36.53 28.57 17.86
CA LEU A 6 36.07 27.28 17.32
C LEU A 6 36.12 26.03 18.23
N GLN A 7 34.93 25.53 18.56
CA GLN A 7 34.72 24.12 18.94
C GLN A 7 34.93 23.22 17.71
N PRO A 8 35.61 22.06 17.83
CA PRO A 8 35.79 21.13 16.72
C PRO A 8 34.43 20.56 16.29
N GLY A 9 34.17 20.65 14.98
CA GLY A 9 32.90 20.23 14.37
C GLY A 9 32.49 18.83 14.79
N GLY A 10 31.41 18.76 15.56
CA GLY A 10 30.74 17.51 15.87
C GLY A 10 30.22 16.90 14.57
N VAL A 11 30.58 15.63 14.33
CA VAL A 11 29.68 14.76 13.55
C VAL A 11 28.41 14.69 14.38
N ASP A 12 27.35 15.36 13.95
CA ASP A 12 26.02 15.23 14.53
C ASP A 12 25.51 13.82 14.17
N PRO A 13 25.47 12.84 15.11
CA PRO A 13 24.96 11.51 14.80
C PRO A 13 23.42 11.50 14.63
N GLY A 14 22.79 12.68 14.63
CA GLY A 14 21.34 12.87 14.69
C GLY A 14 20.65 13.17 13.36
N ALA A 15 21.33 13.16 12.22
CA ALA A 15 20.67 13.33 10.92
C ALA A 15 19.99 12.02 10.43
N ASN A 16 19.29 11.32 11.34
CA ASN A 16 18.11 10.56 10.92
C ASN A 16 17.10 11.61 10.50
N LYS A 17 17.09 11.93 9.20
CA LYS A 17 16.06 12.72 8.54
C LYS A 17 14.70 12.19 9.02
N ARG A 18 14.13 12.84 10.03
CA ARG A 18 12.77 12.56 10.47
C ARG A 18 11.90 12.81 9.25
N LEU A 19 11.47 11.74 8.60
CA LEU A 19 10.40 11.81 7.63
C LEU A 19 9.24 12.48 8.39
N PRO A 20 8.72 13.62 7.89
CA PRO A 20 7.77 14.41 8.63
C PRO A 20 6.55 13.54 8.93
N ASN A 21 6.40 13.18 10.20
CA ASN A 21 5.25 12.49 10.77
C ASN A 21 4.79 11.26 9.97
N CYS A 22 5.64 10.22 9.87
CA CYS A 22 5.09 8.86 9.82
C CYS A 22 4.53 8.57 11.22
N GLN A 23 3.34 9.10 11.53
CA GLN A 23 2.49 8.43 12.50
C GLN A 23 2.27 7.04 11.91
N GLU A 24 2.83 6.02 12.54
CA GLU A 24 2.48 4.63 12.28
C GLU A 24 1.02 4.47 12.72
N GLU A 25 0.10 5.02 11.94
CA GLU A 25 -1.31 4.76 12.12
C GLU A 25 -1.50 3.29 11.76
N ALA A 26 -2.05 2.52 12.69
CA ALA A 26 -2.25 1.10 12.50
C ALA A 26 -2.99 0.87 11.18
N ILE A 27 -2.38 0.07 10.29
CA ILE A 27 -3.04 -0.32 9.04
C ILE A 27 -4.33 -1.04 9.44
N PRO A 28 -5.50 -0.59 8.95
CA PRO A 28 -6.75 -1.25 9.30
C PRO A 28 -6.73 -2.70 8.79
N GLU A 29 -7.16 -3.63 9.65
CA GLU A 29 -7.35 -5.02 9.25
C GLU A 29 -8.57 -5.12 8.33
N LEU A 30 -8.35 -5.48 7.07
CA LEU A 30 -9.40 -5.63 6.07
C LEU A 30 -9.45 -7.08 5.57
N GLU A 31 -10.64 -7.69 5.63
CA GLU A 31 -10.91 -8.99 5.03
C GLU A 31 -11.49 -8.83 3.62
N ILE A 32 -10.81 -9.39 2.63
CA ILE A 32 -11.27 -9.40 1.24
C ILE A 32 -11.60 -10.83 0.85
N ASP A 33 -12.88 -11.08 0.54
CA ASP A 33 -13.36 -12.36 0.05
C ASP A 33 -12.94 -12.56 -1.42
N MET A 34 -11.88 -13.35 -1.61
CA MET A 34 -11.29 -13.61 -2.92
C MET A 34 -12.24 -14.40 -3.81
N ASP A 35 -12.93 -15.42 -3.29
CA ASP A 35 -13.86 -16.25 -4.06
C ASP A 35 -15.01 -15.42 -4.64
N LYS A 36 -15.59 -14.50 -3.83
CA LYS A 36 -16.63 -13.58 -4.31
C LYS A 36 -16.11 -12.56 -5.32
N LEU A 37 -14.84 -12.17 -5.26
CA LEU A 37 -14.25 -11.30 -6.29
C LEU A 37 -13.97 -12.08 -7.58
N LEU A 38 -13.58 -13.34 -7.47
CA LEU A 38 -13.33 -14.21 -8.62
C LEU A 38 -14.62 -14.61 -9.35
N ASP A 39 -15.75 -14.71 -8.63
CA ASP A 39 -17.07 -15.07 -9.19
C ASP A 39 -17.78 -13.89 -9.91
N MET A 40 -17.19 -12.70 -9.92
CA MET A 40 -17.82 -11.53 -10.56
C MET A 40 -17.83 -11.63 -12.08
N GLU A 41 -18.92 -11.15 -12.67
CA GLU A 41 -19.17 -11.22 -14.10
C GLU A 41 -18.23 -10.32 -14.93
N SER A 42 -17.59 -9.31 -14.33
CA SER A 42 -16.78 -8.32 -15.06
C SER A 42 -15.69 -7.69 -14.21
N ASP A 43 -14.57 -7.38 -14.88
CA ASP A 43 -13.40 -6.69 -14.30
C ASP A 43 -13.78 -5.31 -13.73
N ASP A 44 -14.72 -4.61 -14.36
CA ASP A 44 -15.20 -3.31 -13.91
C ASP A 44 -15.95 -3.39 -12.56
N VAL A 45 -16.81 -4.40 -12.41
CA VAL A 45 -17.56 -4.66 -11.16
C VAL A 45 -16.61 -5.11 -10.05
N GLN A 46 -15.62 -5.94 -10.39
CA GLN A 46 -14.56 -6.36 -9.49
C GLN A 46 -13.72 -5.16 -9.02
N ALA A 47 -13.32 -4.29 -9.95
CA ALA A 47 -12.55 -3.09 -9.67
C ALA A 47 -13.31 -2.09 -8.79
N ALA A 48 -14.59 -1.89 -9.05
CA ALA A 48 -15.44 -1.05 -8.21
C ALA A 48 -15.50 -1.59 -6.78
N ARG A 49 -15.68 -2.90 -6.59
CA ARG A 49 -15.75 -3.50 -5.25
C ARG A 49 -14.42 -3.46 -4.50
N VAL A 50 -13.29 -3.69 -5.18
CA VAL A 50 -11.96 -3.56 -4.56
C VAL A 50 -11.71 -2.11 -4.12
N LYS A 51 -12.09 -1.13 -4.94
CA LYS A 51 -11.97 0.29 -4.58
C LYS A 51 -12.86 0.66 -3.39
N GLU A 52 -14.09 0.15 -3.33
CA GLU A 52 -14.99 0.35 -2.19
C GLU A 52 -14.42 -0.26 -0.91
N LEU A 53 -13.89 -1.48 -0.96
CA LEU A 53 -13.29 -2.13 0.21
C LEU A 53 -12.04 -1.39 0.72
N LEU A 54 -11.29 -0.78 -0.18
CA LEU A 54 -10.05 -0.05 0.14
C LEU A 54 -10.27 1.44 0.41
N VAL A 55 -11.51 1.95 0.34
CA VAL A 55 -11.81 3.39 0.50
C VAL A 55 -11.42 3.91 1.89
N ASP A 56 -11.57 3.05 2.91
CA ASP A 56 -11.23 3.32 4.30
C ASP A 56 -9.79 2.89 4.67
N CYS A 57 -9.10 2.21 3.77
CA CYS A 57 -7.68 1.93 3.92
C CYS A 57 -6.87 3.18 3.56
N TYR A 58 -5.80 3.45 4.31
CA TYR A 58 -4.88 4.58 4.15
C TYR A 58 -4.58 4.90 2.67
N LYS A 59 -5.38 5.79 2.07
CA LYS A 59 -5.41 6.21 0.65
C LYS A 59 -4.56 5.31 -0.25
N PRO A 60 -5.08 4.14 -0.68
CA PRO A 60 -4.31 3.26 -1.54
C PRO A 60 -3.90 4.01 -2.80
N THR A 61 -2.59 4.01 -3.10
CA THR A 61 -2.07 4.60 -4.33
C THR A 61 -2.72 3.92 -5.54
N GLU A 62 -2.96 4.64 -6.63
CA GLU A 62 -3.51 4.07 -7.88
C GLU A 62 -2.72 2.83 -8.34
N ALA A 63 -1.40 2.84 -8.17
CA ALA A 63 -0.52 1.71 -8.46
C ALA A 63 -0.76 0.46 -7.58
N PHE A 64 -1.20 0.64 -6.32
CA PHE A 64 -1.56 -0.48 -5.45
C PHE A 64 -2.89 -1.09 -5.88
N ASN A 65 -3.87 -0.24 -6.18
CA ASN A 65 -5.18 -0.67 -6.67
C ASN A 65 -5.04 -1.45 -7.98
N SER A 66 -4.25 -0.95 -8.95
CA SER A 66 -4.01 -1.66 -10.21
C SER A 66 -3.26 -2.96 -10.00
N GLY A 67 -2.20 -2.97 -9.19
CA GLY A 67 -1.42 -4.18 -8.90
C GLY A 67 -2.25 -5.27 -8.21
N LEU A 68 -3.16 -4.91 -7.32
CA LEU A 68 -4.09 -5.85 -6.69
C LEU A 68 -5.09 -6.42 -7.71
N LEU A 69 -5.64 -5.57 -8.58
CA LEU A 69 -6.57 -6.01 -9.63
C LEU A 69 -5.91 -6.95 -10.64
N ASP A 70 -4.70 -6.65 -11.09
CA ASP A 70 -3.95 -7.56 -11.96
C ASP A 70 -3.70 -8.90 -11.28
N LYS A 71 -3.38 -8.90 -9.99
CA LYS A 71 -3.19 -10.13 -9.22
C LYS A 71 -4.46 -10.98 -9.15
N ILE A 72 -5.62 -10.35 -8.89
CA ILE A 72 -6.91 -11.04 -8.84
C ILE A 72 -7.25 -11.62 -10.21
N ARG A 73 -7.03 -10.86 -11.29
CA ARG A 73 -7.24 -11.31 -12.66
C ARG A 73 -6.35 -12.50 -13.04
N ASP A 74 -5.08 -12.49 -12.64
CA ASP A 74 -4.18 -13.63 -12.81
C ASP A 74 -4.68 -14.86 -12.05
N MET A 75 -5.18 -14.69 -10.82
CA MET A 75 -5.78 -15.79 -10.06
C MET A 75 -7.04 -16.34 -10.73
N GLN A 76 -7.86 -15.50 -11.36
CA GLN A 76 -9.05 -15.88 -12.13
C GLN A 76 -8.70 -16.73 -13.37
N LYS A 77 -7.60 -16.43 -14.04
CA LYS A 77 -7.09 -17.22 -15.19
C LYS A 77 -6.60 -18.60 -14.76
N LEU A 78 -6.10 -18.72 -13.53
CA LEU A 78 -5.60 -19.97 -12.97
C LEU A 78 -6.72 -20.82 -12.35
N SER A 79 -7.87 -20.22 -12.00
CA SER A 79 -9.00 -20.91 -11.39
C SER A 79 -9.94 -21.58 -12.39
N THR A 80 -9.83 -21.30 -13.70
CA THR A 80 -10.55 -22.08 -14.71
C THR A 80 -10.08 -23.53 -14.64
N PRO A 81 -10.98 -24.52 -14.38
CA PRO A 81 -10.60 -25.92 -14.49
C PRO A 81 -10.07 -26.13 -15.89
N GLN A 82 -8.84 -26.64 -16.02
CA GLN A 82 -8.32 -27.13 -17.29
C GLN A 82 -9.31 -28.21 -17.75
N LYS A 83 -10.28 -27.84 -18.58
CA LYS A 83 -11.22 -28.81 -19.17
C LYS A 83 -10.38 -29.73 -20.03
N LYS A 84 -10.31 -30.97 -19.58
CA LYS A 84 -9.65 -32.12 -20.17
C LYS A 84 -10.23 -32.45 -21.55
#